data_AF-A4JAB4-F1
#
_entry.id   AF-A4JAB4-F1
#
_cell.length_a   1.000
_cell.length_b   1.000
_cell.length_c   1.000
_cell.angle_alpha   90.00
_cell.angle_beta   90.00
_cell.angle_gamma   90.00
#
_symmetry.space_group_name_H-M   'P 1'
#
loop_
_entity.id
_entity.type
_entity.pdbx_description
1 polymer ?
#
loop_
_entity_poly.entity_id
_entity_poly.type
_entity_poly.pdbx_seq_one_letter_code
_entity_poly.pdbx_strand_id
1 'polypeptide(L)'
;MADLLEGTLPLNLVAIDIARYSNAVLMELSDGKRQRFRMTNSAPDFDRLLSYLQALPGNCRVALEPTGDYHRPLAHRLLTAGHEVVSINSVAQARYREAMFKSWDKNDPKDAQVILEMLRRGTYQRYVDPQIAGHHDLQELAKTYYQVSRARTKVQHSLINHSLPLYFPEMHRYWCTTRNEWFVRFLLEFPTPTHVRALDRENFVAAAWNLVGRKVNKRAKLEEIWETAAHTAALPHAPDCLAVETFRITLRRYQELNVLRAAIEARAEAELHDNIDFAHLKTLPSIGSVIAMTIARSRREGHL
;
A
#
# COMPACT_ATOMS: atom_id res chain seq x y z
N MET A 1 -35.90 -46.78 20.61
CA MET A 1 -36.31 -45.47 20.05
C MET A 1 -35.04 -44.70 19.78
N ALA A 2 -34.75 -44.50 18.49
CA ALA A 2 -33.53 -43.88 18.00
C ALA A 2 -33.59 -42.38 18.29
N ASP A 3 -32.57 -41.87 19.01
CA ASP A 3 -32.35 -40.44 19.12
C ASP A 3 -31.62 -39.95 17.86
N LEU A 4 -32.22 -38.94 17.24
CA LEU A 4 -31.79 -38.28 16.03
C LEU A 4 -30.47 -37.53 16.27
N LEU A 5 -29.36 -38.10 15.82
CA LEU A 5 -28.16 -37.33 15.49
C LEU A 5 -28.53 -36.46 14.28
N GLU A 6 -28.83 -35.18 14.51
CA GLU A 6 -28.83 -34.15 13.47
C GLU A 6 -27.52 -34.27 12.69
N GLY A 7 -27.61 -34.78 11.46
CA GLY A 7 -26.47 -35.15 10.65
C GLY A 7 -25.62 -33.92 10.32
N THR A 8 -24.49 -33.76 10.99
CA THR A 8 -23.41 -32.90 10.50
C THR A 8 -23.08 -33.34 9.08
N LEU A 9 -23.34 -32.48 8.09
CA LEU A 9 -22.98 -32.72 6.70
C LEU A 9 -21.50 -33.13 6.63
N PRO A 10 -21.15 -34.10 5.78
CA PRO A 10 -19.75 -34.51 5.61
C PRO A 10 -18.88 -33.28 5.33
N LEU A 11 -17.78 -33.12 6.07
CA LEU A 11 -16.90 -31.96 5.93
C LEU A 11 -15.67 -32.35 5.11
N ASN A 12 -15.50 -31.70 3.97
CA ASN A 12 -14.31 -31.81 3.13
C ASN A 12 -13.34 -30.67 3.49
N LEU A 13 -12.10 -31.01 3.79
CA LEU A 13 -11.06 -30.05 4.16
C LEU A 13 -10.14 -29.80 2.96
N VAL A 14 -10.00 -28.53 2.57
CA VAL A 14 -9.19 -28.13 1.43
C VAL A 14 -8.14 -27.15 1.90
N ALA A 15 -6.87 -27.48 1.72
CA ALA A 15 -5.73 -26.66 2.03
C ALA A 15 -5.09 -26.16 0.73
N ILE A 16 -4.99 -24.84 0.59
CA ILE A 16 -4.42 -24.21 -0.60
C ILE A 16 -3.28 -23.30 -0.17
N ASP A 17 -2.08 -23.71 -0.55
CA ASP A 17 -0.90 -22.86 -0.48
C ASP A 17 -0.84 -22.03 -1.76
N ILE A 18 -0.99 -20.70 -1.62
CA ILE A 18 -1.15 -19.79 -2.75
C ILE A 18 0.20 -19.20 -3.11
N ALA A 19 0.56 -19.26 -4.39
CA ALA A 19 1.74 -18.59 -4.90
C ALA A 19 1.37 -17.69 -6.10
N ARG A 20 2.35 -16.99 -6.66
CA ARG A 20 2.13 -16.08 -7.79
C ARG A 20 1.63 -16.79 -9.06
N TYR A 21 2.18 -17.96 -9.37
CA TYR A 21 1.93 -18.64 -10.66
C TYR A 21 1.14 -19.94 -10.52
N SER A 22 1.45 -20.74 -9.50
CA SER A 22 0.81 -22.02 -9.27
C SER A 22 0.58 -22.24 -7.78
N ASN A 23 -0.62 -22.68 -7.44
CA ASN A 23 -1.04 -22.99 -6.09
C ASN A 23 -0.97 -24.49 -5.86
N ALA A 24 -0.51 -24.90 -4.68
CA ALA A 24 -0.54 -26.30 -4.27
C ALA A 24 -1.83 -26.56 -3.49
N VAL A 25 -2.63 -27.51 -3.97
CA VAL A 25 -3.90 -27.89 -3.36
C VAL A 25 -3.75 -29.27 -2.74
N LEU A 26 -4.13 -29.40 -1.48
CA LEU A 26 -4.24 -30.65 -0.75
C LEU A 26 -5.64 -30.76 -0.14
N MET A 27 -6.35 -31.83 -0.44
CA MET A 27 -7.71 -32.06 0.05
C MET A 27 -7.76 -33.34 0.87
N GLU A 28 -8.57 -33.32 1.92
CA GLU A 28 -9.02 -34.49 2.65
C GLU A 28 -10.54 -34.54 2.58
N LEU A 29 -11.05 -35.53 1.86
CA LEU A 29 -12.47 -35.75 1.67
C LEU A 29 -13.08 -36.42 2.91
N SER A 30 -14.39 -36.31 3.05
CA SER A 30 -15.12 -36.93 4.17
C SER A 30 -15.01 -38.45 4.23
N ASP A 31 -14.67 -39.11 3.11
CA ASP A 31 -14.42 -40.56 3.03
C ASP A 31 -12.97 -40.95 3.41
N GLY A 32 -12.17 -39.97 3.86
CA GLY A 32 -10.77 -40.14 4.25
C GLY A 32 -9.78 -40.16 3.07
N LYS A 33 -10.26 -40.06 1.82
CA LYS A 33 -9.34 -39.98 0.67
C LYS A 33 -8.63 -38.64 0.65
N ARG A 34 -7.33 -38.69 0.38
CA ARG A 34 -6.50 -37.52 0.16
C ARG A 34 -6.20 -37.33 -1.31
N GLN A 35 -6.30 -36.10 -1.76
CA GLN A 35 -5.97 -35.71 -3.13
C GLN A 35 -5.05 -34.52 -3.12
N ARG A 36 -4.06 -34.53 -4.01
CA ARG A 36 -3.10 -33.45 -4.17
C ARG A 36 -2.94 -33.12 -5.64
N PHE A 37 -3.02 -31.85 -5.97
CA PHE A 37 -2.74 -31.35 -7.31
C PHE A 37 -2.21 -29.93 -7.25
N ARG A 38 -1.77 -29.44 -8.41
CA ARG A 38 -1.40 -28.04 -8.60
C ARG A 38 -2.41 -27.40 -9.53
N MET A 39 -2.71 -26.14 -9.28
CA MET A 39 -3.53 -25.32 -10.16
C MET A 39 -2.79 -24.02 -10.47
N THR A 40 -3.09 -23.40 -11.60
CA THR A 40 -2.58 -22.07 -11.95
C THR A 40 -3.48 -20.98 -11.38
N ASN A 41 -2.95 -19.76 -11.25
CA ASN A 41 -3.77 -18.57 -10.99
C ASN A 41 -4.51 -18.12 -12.26
N SER A 42 -5.44 -18.94 -12.74
CA SER A 42 -6.24 -18.66 -13.92
C SER A 42 -7.72 -18.99 -13.68
N ALA A 43 -8.60 -18.24 -14.34
CA ALA A 43 -10.04 -18.47 -14.22
C ALA A 43 -10.45 -19.92 -14.57
N PRO A 44 -9.94 -20.54 -15.66
CA PRO A 44 -10.30 -21.92 -15.98
C PRO A 44 -9.95 -22.93 -14.89
N ASP A 45 -8.79 -22.77 -14.24
CA ASP A 45 -8.37 -23.68 -13.17
C ASP A 45 -9.15 -23.44 -11.87
N PHE A 46 -9.50 -22.18 -11.57
CA PHE A 46 -10.42 -21.89 -10.47
C PHE A 46 -11.81 -22.48 -10.72
N ASP A 47 -12.35 -22.35 -11.93
CA ASP A 47 -13.67 -22.88 -12.28
C ASP A 47 -13.70 -24.42 -12.22
N ARG A 48 -12.60 -25.08 -12.60
CA ARG A 48 -12.42 -26.54 -12.41
C ARG A 48 -12.42 -26.93 -10.94
N LEU A 49 -11.69 -26.19 -10.09
CA LEU A 49 -11.69 -26.43 -8.65
C LEU A 49 -13.09 -26.25 -8.07
N LEU A 50 -13.78 -25.16 -8.39
CA LEU A 50 -15.14 -24.89 -7.91
C LEU A 50 -16.11 -25.98 -8.34
N SER A 51 -16.10 -26.36 -9.62
CA SER A 51 -16.96 -27.43 -10.15
C SER A 51 -16.70 -28.76 -9.43
N TYR A 52 -15.42 -29.05 -9.13
CA TYR A 52 -15.04 -30.24 -8.36
C TYR A 52 -15.59 -30.18 -6.93
N LEU A 53 -15.41 -29.07 -6.23
CA LEU A 53 -15.89 -28.91 -4.84
C LEU A 53 -17.42 -28.93 -4.74
N GLN A 54 -18.13 -28.40 -5.74
CA GLN A 54 -19.59 -28.44 -5.81
C GLN A 54 -20.15 -29.85 -6.07
N ALA A 55 -19.39 -30.70 -6.75
CA ALA A 55 -19.78 -32.09 -6.99
C ALA A 55 -19.54 -33.01 -5.78
N LEU A 56 -18.79 -32.56 -4.77
CA LEU A 56 -18.54 -33.34 -3.56
C LEU A 56 -19.76 -33.33 -2.63
N PRO A 57 -20.06 -34.47 -1.97
CA PRO A 57 -21.10 -34.49 -0.95
C PRO A 57 -20.62 -33.74 0.30
N GLY A 58 -21.49 -32.87 0.81
CA GLY A 58 -21.27 -32.14 2.06
C GLY A 58 -20.61 -30.77 1.91
N ASN A 59 -20.23 -30.15 3.02
CA ASN A 59 -19.67 -28.81 3.00
C ASN A 59 -18.15 -28.84 2.76
N CYS A 60 -17.62 -27.82 2.11
CA CYS A 60 -16.18 -27.67 1.92
C CYS A 60 -15.67 -26.49 2.75
N ARG A 61 -14.66 -26.75 3.59
CA ARG A 61 -13.91 -25.72 4.29
C ARG A 61 -12.54 -25.56 3.64
N VAL A 62 -12.31 -24.38 3.08
CA VAL A 62 -11.12 -24.06 2.30
C VAL A 62 -10.21 -23.12 3.10
N ALA A 63 -9.04 -23.61 3.48
CA ALA A 63 -7.98 -22.82 4.11
C ALA A 63 -7.03 -22.28 3.04
N LEU A 64 -6.82 -20.96 3.07
CA LEU A 64 -5.88 -20.25 2.21
C LEU A 64 -4.74 -19.69 3.06
N GLU A 65 -3.50 -19.87 2.62
CA GLU A 65 -2.38 -19.04 3.08
C GLU A 65 -2.29 -17.77 2.21
N PRO A 66 -2.42 -16.56 2.78
CA PRO A 66 -2.40 -15.34 2.00
C PRO A 66 -0.99 -14.98 1.55
N THR A 67 -0.66 -15.26 0.29
CA THR A 67 0.51 -14.66 -0.38
C THR A 67 0.09 -13.43 -1.19
N GLY A 68 0.48 -12.24 -0.72
CA GLY A 68 0.10 -10.97 -1.36
C GLY A 68 -1.41 -10.83 -1.57
N ASP A 69 -1.84 -10.25 -2.69
CA ASP A 69 -3.25 -10.16 -3.08
C ASP A 69 -3.70 -11.35 -3.98
N TYR A 70 -2.84 -12.34 -4.27
CA TYR A 70 -3.13 -13.45 -5.20
C TYR A 70 -4.27 -14.36 -4.75
N HIS A 71 -4.52 -14.43 -3.44
CA HIS A 71 -5.57 -15.26 -2.86
C HIS A 71 -6.97 -14.68 -3.06
N ARG A 72 -7.10 -13.36 -3.26
CA ARG A 72 -8.39 -12.65 -3.25
C ARG A 72 -9.35 -13.13 -4.34
N PRO A 73 -8.93 -13.30 -5.62
CA PRO A 73 -9.84 -13.76 -6.67
C PRO A 73 -10.41 -15.16 -6.41
N LEU A 74 -9.58 -16.07 -5.89
CA LEU A 74 -10.01 -17.42 -5.55
C LEU A 74 -10.94 -17.41 -4.33
N ALA A 75 -10.57 -16.69 -3.28
CA ALA A 75 -11.40 -16.56 -2.08
C ALA A 75 -12.79 -16.00 -2.40
N HIS A 76 -12.85 -14.97 -3.25
CA HIS A 76 -14.12 -14.39 -3.70
C HIS A 76 -15.02 -15.39 -4.42
N ARG A 77 -14.46 -16.16 -5.36
CA ARG A 77 -15.20 -17.20 -6.09
C ARG A 77 -15.71 -18.29 -5.15
N LEU A 78 -14.88 -18.76 -4.23
CA LEU A 78 -15.24 -19.79 -3.25
C LEU A 78 -16.36 -19.33 -2.31
N LEU A 79 -16.28 -18.11 -1.78
CA LEU A 79 -17.31 -17.53 -0.92
C LEU A 79 -18.62 -17.31 -1.70
N THR A 80 -18.54 -16.83 -2.94
CA THR A 80 -19.71 -16.62 -3.81
C THR A 80 -20.39 -17.95 -4.16
N ALA A 81 -19.62 -19.03 -4.29
CA ALA A 81 -20.12 -20.38 -4.48
C ALA A 81 -20.70 -21.02 -3.19
N GLY A 82 -20.67 -20.32 -2.05
CA GLY A 82 -21.23 -20.77 -0.78
C GLY A 82 -20.30 -21.65 0.06
N HIS A 83 -19.01 -21.77 -0.30
CA HIS A 83 -18.03 -22.51 0.49
C HIS A 83 -17.53 -21.69 1.68
N GLU A 84 -17.14 -22.39 2.76
CA GLU A 84 -16.51 -21.75 3.91
C GLU A 84 -15.04 -21.49 3.60
N VAL A 85 -14.61 -20.22 3.65
CA VAL A 85 -13.20 -19.84 3.44
C VAL A 85 -12.59 -19.34 4.73
N VAL A 86 -11.42 -19.87 5.06
CA VAL A 86 -10.64 -19.50 6.25
C VAL A 86 -9.22 -19.13 5.85
N SER A 87 -8.59 -18.26 6.64
CA SER A 87 -7.22 -17.80 6.44
C SER A 87 -6.29 -18.46 7.44
N ILE A 88 -5.13 -18.90 6.97
CA ILE A 88 -4.01 -19.30 7.83
C ILE A 88 -3.04 -18.13 7.97
N ASN A 89 -2.61 -17.86 9.20
CA ASN A 89 -1.59 -16.88 9.47
C ASN A 89 -0.20 -17.45 9.12
N SER A 90 0.53 -16.80 8.22
CA SER A 90 1.84 -17.26 7.74
C SER A 90 2.89 -17.41 8.85
N VAL A 91 2.84 -16.57 9.89
CA VAL A 91 3.73 -16.69 11.07
C VAL A 91 3.36 -17.91 11.92
N ALA A 92 2.06 -18.15 12.13
CA ALA A 92 1.59 -19.32 12.85
C ALA A 92 1.94 -20.62 12.09
N GLN A 93 1.76 -20.63 10.77
CA GLN A 93 2.16 -21.72 9.89
C GLN A 93 3.67 -21.98 9.96
N ALA A 94 4.50 -20.94 9.89
CA ALA A 94 5.95 -21.08 9.97
C ALA A 94 6.40 -21.74 11.29
N ARG A 95 5.84 -21.31 12.42
CA ARG A 95 6.11 -21.90 13.74
C ARG A 95 5.61 -23.35 13.83
N TYR A 96 4.43 -23.64 13.28
CA TYR A 96 3.89 -25.00 13.27
C TYR A 96 4.73 -25.93 12.41
N ARG A 97 5.22 -25.45 11.26
CA ARG A 97 6.13 -26.17 10.37
C ARG A 97 7.44 -26.52 11.07
N GLU A 98 8.05 -25.59 11.81
CA GLU A 98 9.26 -25.84 12.61
C GLU A 98 9.05 -26.90 13.70
N ALA A 99 7.88 -26.90 14.36
CA ALA A 99 7.54 -27.90 15.35
C ALA A 99 7.33 -29.30 14.74
N MET A 100 6.74 -29.37 13.54
CA MET A 100 6.41 -30.63 12.86
C MET A 100 7.60 -31.23 12.09
N PHE A 101 8.46 -30.41 11.51
CA PHE A 101 9.58 -30.84 10.67
C PHE A 101 10.90 -30.36 11.25
N LYS A 102 11.70 -31.30 11.80
CA LYS A 102 13.06 -31.02 12.29
C LYS A 102 14.09 -30.67 11.21
N SER A 103 13.70 -30.62 9.92
CA SER A 103 14.61 -30.30 8.81
C SER A 103 14.21 -28.99 8.13
N TRP A 104 15.23 -28.21 7.78
CA TRP A 104 15.13 -26.93 7.07
C TRP A 104 14.82 -27.11 5.56
N ASP A 105 14.23 -28.24 5.14
CA ASP A 105 13.87 -28.43 3.74
C ASP A 105 12.54 -27.76 3.42
N LYS A 106 12.67 -26.55 2.83
CA LYS A 106 11.60 -25.75 2.26
C LYS A 106 11.13 -26.40 0.96
N ASN A 107 10.16 -27.31 1.08
CA ASN A 107 9.53 -27.99 -0.06
C ASN A 107 8.02 -27.66 -0.04
N ASP A 108 7.53 -26.95 -1.06
CA ASP A 108 6.13 -26.53 -1.26
C ASP A 108 5.07 -27.62 -0.97
N PRO A 109 5.30 -28.93 -1.23
CA PRO A 109 4.34 -29.97 -0.86
C PRO A 109 4.06 -30.09 0.65
N LYS A 110 5.00 -29.63 1.49
CA LYS A 110 4.86 -29.66 2.95
C LYS A 110 3.96 -28.52 3.44
N ASP A 111 3.92 -27.38 2.75
CA ASP A 111 3.21 -26.20 3.24
C ASP A 111 1.69 -26.40 3.18
N ALA A 112 1.16 -26.98 2.09
CA ALA A 112 -0.24 -27.40 2.02
C ALA A 112 -0.60 -28.48 3.07
N GLN A 113 0.35 -29.33 3.45
CA GLN A 113 0.16 -30.32 4.52
C GLN A 113 0.09 -29.65 5.91
N VAL A 114 0.94 -28.67 6.18
CA VAL A 114 0.90 -27.87 7.41
C VAL A 114 -0.44 -27.13 7.50
N ILE A 115 -0.90 -26.50 6.41
CA ILE A 115 -2.20 -25.82 6.33
C ILE A 115 -3.34 -26.80 6.65
N LEU A 116 -3.34 -28.00 6.06
CA LEU A 116 -4.38 -29.00 6.31
C LEU A 116 -4.40 -29.46 7.78
N GLU A 117 -3.24 -29.68 8.39
CA GLU A 117 -3.16 -30.06 9.80
C GLU A 117 -3.63 -28.94 10.74
N MET A 118 -3.29 -27.67 10.43
CA MET A 118 -3.80 -26.52 11.17
C MET A 118 -5.32 -26.38 11.01
N LEU A 119 -5.84 -26.63 9.81
CA LEU A 119 -7.27 -26.62 9.52
C LEU A 119 -8.01 -27.70 10.33
N ARG A 120 -7.47 -28.94 10.39
CA ARG A 120 -8.04 -30.03 11.19
C ARG A 120 -8.10 -29.69 12.67
N ARG A 121 -7.10 -28.98 13.19
CA ARG A 121 -7.01 -28.58 14.60
C ARG A 121 -7.84 -27.36 14.96
N GLY A 122 -8.48 -26.70 13.99
CA GLY A 122 -9.22 -25.46 14.24
C GLY A 122 -8.34 -24.22 14.37
N THR A 123 -7.05 -24.29 14.01
CA THR A 123 -6.11 -23.17 14.11
C THR A 123 -6.15 -22.33 12.84
N TYR A 124 -7.22 -21.57 12.67
CA TYR A 124 -7.41 -20.67 11.52
C TYR A 124 -8.17 -19.41 11.93
N GLN A 125 -8.19 -18.43 11.03
CA GLN A 125 -8.98 -17.20 11.18
C GLN A 125 -10.08 -17.18 10.13
N ARG A 126 -11.22 -16.56 10.43
CA ARG A 126 -12.26 -16.33 9.43
C ARG A 126 -11.70 -15.44 8.32
N TYR A 127 -11.91 -15.82 7.07
CA TYR A 127 -11.57 -14.94 5.95
C TYR A 127 -12.74 -13.98 5.70
N VAL A 128 -12.43 -12.68 5.63
CA VAL A 128 -13.39 -11.64 5.27
C VAL A 128 -12.97 -11.08 3.91
N ASP A 129 -13.78 -11.33 2.89
CA ASP A 129 -13.54 -10.78 1.56
C ASP A 129 -13.88 -9.28 1.55
N PRO A 130 -12.91 -8.39 1.24
CA PRO A 130 -13.17 -6.96 1.19
C PRO A 130 -14.20 -6.54 0.13
N GLN A 131 -14.37 -7.32 -0.94
CA GLN A 131 -15.34 -7.07 -2.00
C GLN A 131 -16.76 -7.36 -1.52
N ILE A 132 -16.96 -8.49 -0.83
CA ILE A 132 -18.26 -8.87 -0.26
C ILE A 132 -18.62 -7.96 0.92
N ALA A 133 -17.62 -7.56 1.72
CA ALA A 133 -17.81 -6.64 2.83
C ALA A 133 -18.05 -5.18 2.38
N GLY A 134 -17.94 -4.86 1.09
CA GLY A 134 -18.13 -3.50 0.57
C GLY A 134 -17.06 -2.51 1.00
N HIS A 135 -15.83 -2.98 1.24
CA HIS A 135 -14.71 -2.17 1.73
C HIS A 135 -13.49 -2.17 0.79
N HIS A 136 -13.56 -2.88 -0.34
CA HIS A 136 -12.46 -2.99 -1.29
C HIS A 136 -12.01 -1.64 -1.82
N ASP A 137 -12.94 -0.80 -2.27
CA ASP A 137 -12.61 0.47 -2.92
C ASP A 137 -11.87 1.42 -1.96
N LEU A 138 -12.33 1.51 -0.72
CA LEU A 138 -11.67 2.28 0.34
C LEU A 138 -10.30 1.70 0.69
N GLN A 139 -10.15 0.37 0.68
CA GLN A 139 -8.87 -0.28 0.90
C GLN A 139 -7.86 0.06 -0.21
N GLU A 140 -8.27 0.04 -1.48
CA GLU A 140 -7.38 0.38 -2.59
C GLU A 140 -7.01 1.86 -2.58
N LEU A 141 -7.93 2.74 -2.17
CA LEU A 141 -7.64 4.17 -1.97
C LEU A 141 -6.57 4.38 -0.89
N ALA A 142 -6.71 3.72 0.26
CA ALA A 142 -5.74 3.79 1.35
C ALA A 142 -4.37 3.20 0.97
N LYS A 143 -4.36 2.04 0.29
CA LYS A 143 -3.12 1.43 -0.25
C LYS A 143 -2.43 2.38 -1.21
N THR A 144 -3.17 2.98 -2.16
CA THR A 144 -2.64 3.91 -3.15
C THR A 144 -2.04 5.15 -2.49
N TYR A 145 -2.74 5.73 -1.52
CA TYR A 145 -2.21 6.85 -0.73
C TYR A 145 -0.87 6.52 -0.07
N TYR A 146 -0.76 5.33 0.53
CA TYR A 146 0.48 4.91 1.18
C TYR A 146 1.63 4.75 0.18
N GLN A 147 1.37 4.18 -1.00
CA GLN A 147 2.37 4.06 -2.06
C GLN A 147 2.85 5.42 -2.56
N VAL A 148 1.92 6.35 -2.83
CA VAL A 148 2.24 7.72 -3.25
C VAL A 148 3.04 8.44 -2.16
N SER A 149 2.66 8.29 -0.89
CA SER A 149 3.38 8.89 0.23
C SER A 149 4.80 8.35 0.37
N ARG A 150 5.02 7.04 0.20
CA ARG A 150 6.36 6.44 0.19
C ARG A 150 7.21 6.93 -0.98
N ALA A 151 6.63 6.97 -2.18
CA ALA A 151 7.30 7.50 -3.36
C ALA A 151 7.72 8.96 -3.15
N ARG A 152 6.82 9.79 -2.59
CA ARG A 152 7.11 11.18 -2.23
C ARG A 152 8.29 11.29 -1.28
N THR A 153 8.30 10.52 -0.19
CA THR A 153 9.39 10.54 0.79
C THR A 153 10.72 10.14 0.16
N LYS A 154 10.73 9.14 -0.73
CA LYS A 154 11.94 8.73 -1.45
C LYS A 154 12.49 9.87 -2.32
N VAL A 155 11.63 10.53 -3.10
CA VAL A 155 12.03 11.69 -3.92
C VAL A 155 12.48 12.85 -3.04
N GLN A 156 11.81 13.10 -1.91
CA GLN A 156 12.20 14.12 -0.94
C GLN A 156 13.62 13.91 -0.43
N HIS A 157 13.96 12.70 0.01
CA HIS A 157 15.31 12.39 0.49
C HIS A 157 16.35 12.60 -0.61
N SER A 158 16.03 12.21 -1.86
CA SER A 158 16.91 12.47 -2.99
C SER A 158 17.11 13.97 -3.25
N LEU A 159 16.04 14.77 -3.18
CA LEU A 159 16.12 16.20 -3.39
C LEU A 159 16.95 16.88 -2.30
N ILE A 160 16.70 16.57 -1.03
CA ILE A 160 17.30 17.28 0.11
C ILE A 160 18.73 16.83 0.40
N ASN A 161 19.00 15.52 0.33
CA ASN A 161 20.30 14.99 0.76
C ASN A 161 21.29 14.84 -0.40
N HIS A 162 20.81 14.78 -1.64
CA HIS A 162 21.67 14.57 -2.81
C HIS A 162 21.67 15.77 -3.76
N SER A 163 20.51 16.22 -4.24
CA SER A 163 20.48 17.28 -5.24
C SER A 163 20.76 18.67 -4.64
N LEU A 164 20.09 19.04 -3.55
CA LEU A 164 20.18 20.37 -2.96
C LEU A 164 21.61 20.76 -2.54
N PRO A 165 22.42 19.88 -1.92
CA PRO A 165 23.80 20.20 -1.60
C PRO A 165 24.68 20.53 -2.81
N LEU A 166 24.36 19.97 -3.99
CA LEU A 166 25.11 20.16 -5.23
C LEU A 166 24.70 21.43 -5.97
N TYR A 167 23.38 21.66 -6.09
CA TYR A 167 22.83 22.72 -6.95
C TYR A 167 22.56 24.03 -6.21
N PHE A 168 22.14 23.98 -4.93
CA PHE A 168 21.82 25.18 -4.16
C PHE A 168 21.79 24.89 -2.63
N PRO A 169 22.95 24.67 -1.99
CA PRO A 169 23.02 24.21 -0.60
C PRO A 169 22.39 25.20 0.38
N GLU A 170 22.53 26.50 0.16
CA GLU A 170 22.04 27.53 1.08
C GLU A 170 20.51 27.58 1.14
N MET A 171 19.82 27.08 0.11
CA MET A 171 18.36 26.98 0.12
C MET A 171 17.85 26.02 1.20
N HIS A 172 18.68 25.10 1.71
CA HIS A 172 18.31 24.14 2.75
C HIS A 172 17.71 24.82 4.00
N ARG A 173 18.16 26.02 4.36
CA ARG A 173 17.62 26.79 5.51
C ARG A 173 16.13 27.10 5.40
N TYR A 174 15.60 27.15 4.19
CA TYR A 174 14.19 27.48 3.93
C TYR A 174 13.32 26.23 3.77
N TRP A 175 13.91 25.04 3.83
CA TRP A 175 13.18 23.81 3.73
C TRP A 175 12.22 23.62 4.91
N CYS A 176 10.96 23.33 4.62
CA CYS A 176 9.96 22.98 5.61
C CYS A 176 9.02 21.92 5.03
N THR A 177 9.02 20.73 5.62
CA THR A 177 8.24 19.57 5.14
C THR A 177 6.75 19.89 4.96
N THR A 178 6.18 20.76 5.80
CA THR A 178 4.75 21.11 5.78
C THR A 178 4.42 22.22 4.77
N ARG A 179 5.39 23.04 4.37
CA ARG A 179 5.18 24.23 3.51
C ARG A 179 6.27 24.31 2.45
N ASN A 180 6.45 23.24 1.69
CA ASN A 180 7.48 23.10 0.66
C ASN A 180 7.01 23.48 -0.75
N GLU A 181 5.72 23.77 -0.97
CA GLU A 181 5.20 24.03 -2.31
C GLU A 181 5.90 25.22 -2.97
N TRP A 182 6.01 26.34 -2.25
CA TRP A 182 6.73 27.53 -2.71
C TRP A 182 8.22 27.23 -2.97
N PHE A 183 8.83 26.35 -2.16
CA PHE A 183 10.25 25.98 -2.28
C PHE A 183 10.50 25.22 -3.58
N VAL A 184 9.64 24.24 -3.89
CA VAL A 184 9.73 23.45 -5.13
C VAL A 184 9.43 24.33 -6.34
N ARG A 185 8.39 25.17 -6.29
CA ARG A 185 8.07 26.13 -7.36
C ARG A 185 9.20 27.12 -7.60
N PHE A 186 9.86 27.58 -6.52
CA PHE A 186 11.01 28.46 -6.62
C PHE A 186 12.18 27.77 -7.32
N LEU A 187 12.57 26.57 -6.89
CA LEU A 187 13.67 25.82 -7.53
C LEU A 187 13.35 25.34 -8.94
N LEU A 188 12.06 25.19 -9.28
CA LEU A 188 11.64 24.91 -10.65
C LEU A 188 11.88 26.08 -11.59
N GLU A 189 11.89 27.32 -11.11
CA GLU A 189 12.19 28.52 -11.90
C GLU A 189 13.69 28.85 -11.81
N PHE A 190 14.23 28.86 -10.59
CA PHE A 190 15.60 29.20 -10.21
C PHE A 190 16.30 28.00 -9.53
N PRO A 191 16.73 26.98 -10.29
CA PRO A 191 17.31 25.75 -9.72
C PRO A 191 18.71 25.94 -9.15
N THR A 192 19.46 26.94 -9.62
CA THR A 192 20.84 27.22 -9.18
C THR A 192 21.04 28.70 -8.86
N PRO A 193 22.04 29.05 -8.04
CA PRO A 193 22.44 30.42 -7.78
C PRO A 193 22.70 31.24 -9.04
N THR A 194 23.25 30.62 -10.09
CA THR A 194 23.48 31.26 -11.40
C THR A 194 22.17 31.77 -12.01
N HIS A 195 21.06 31.04 -11.86
CA HIS A 195 19.75 31.51 -12.35
C HIS A 195 19.24 32.70 -11.55
N VAL A 196 19.50 32.74 -10.24
CA VAL A 196 19.12 33.88 -9.39
C VAL A 196 19.94 35.12 -9.76
N ARG A 197 21.24 34.96 -10.03
CA ARG A 197 22.17 36.05 -10.35
C ARG A 197 22.16 36.49 -11.81
N ALA A 198 21.51 35.74 -12.70
CA ALA A 198 21.27 36.16 -14.07
C ALA A 198 20.39 37.42 -14.16
N LEU A 199 19.59 37.67 -13.11
CA LEU A 199 18.76 38.86 -12.97
C LEU A 199 19.37 39.82 -11.94
N ASP A 200 19.18 41.12 -12.19
CA ASP A 200 19.43 42.11 -11.15
C ASP A 200 18.46 41.91 -9.97
N ARG A 201 18.78 42.53 -8.84
CA ARG A 201 18.04 42.34 -7.59
C ARG A 201 16.54 42.67 -7.74
N GLU A 202 16.19 43.76 -8.41
CA GLU A 202 14.80 44.20 -8.56
C GLU A 202 14.01 43.26 -9.51
N ASN A 203 14.60 42.87 -10.63
CA ASN A 203 14.01 41.94 -11.60
C ASN A 203 13.86 40.54 -11.00
N PHE A 204 14.81 40.08 -10.20
CA PHE A 204 14.70 38.82 -9.46
C PHE A 204 13.54 38.87 -8.46
N VAL A 205 13.45 39.93 -7.66
CA VAL A 205 12.36 40.10 -6.69
C VAL A 205 11.01 40.11 -7.40
N ALA A 206 10.89 40.79 -8.54
CA ALA A 206 9.68 40.82 -9.35
C ALA A 206 9.30 39.42 -9.89
N ALA A 207 10.26 38.69 -10.46
CA ALA A 207 10.04 37.36 -11.02
C ALA A 207 9.66 36.31 -9.95
N ALA A 208 10.33 36.34 -8.79
CA ALA A 208 10.10 35.39 -7.71
C ALA A 208 8.92 35.77 -6.78
N TRP A 209 8.32 36.96 -6.95
CA TRP A 209 7.28 37.50 -6.07
C TRP A 209 6.06 36.59 -5.90
N ASN A 210 5.63 35.98 -7.01
CA ASN A 210 4.46 35.11 -7.09
C ASN A 210 4.77 33.66 -6.69
N LEU A 211 6.05 33.30 -6.59
CA LEU A 211 6.50 31.96 -6.18
C LEU A 211 6.49 31.82 -4.66
N VAL A 212 6.76 32.90 -3.92
CA VAL A 212 6.76 32.92 -2.46
C VAL A 212 5.36 33.19 -1.91
N GLY A 213 4.87 32.31 -1.02
CA GLY A 213 3.54 32.41 -0.40
C GLY A 213 3.31 33.68 0.44
N ARG A 214 2.06 33.88 0.89
CA ARG A 214 1.54 35.09 1.60
C ARG A 214 2.13 35.33 3.01
N LYS A 215 3.45 35.35 3.18
CA LYS A 215 4.08 35.77 4.46
C LYS A 215 4.40 37.26 4.47
N VAL A 216 4.36 37.83 5.67
CA VAL A 216 4.95 39.13 6.02
C VAL A 216 6.46 39.04 5.73
N ASN A 217 6.99 40.02 5.00
CA ASN A 217 8.40 40.15 4.61
C ASN A 217 8.90 39.28 3.42
N LYS A 218 8.11 39.16 2.35
CA LYS A 218 8.54 38.51 1.08
C LYS A 218 9.81 39.12 0.50
N ARG A 219 9.89 40.45 0.49
CA ARG A 219 10.98 41.20 -0.13
C ARG A 219 12.31 40.90 0.53
N ALA A 220 12.42 41.05 1.86
CA ALA A 220 13.67 40.75 2.56
C ALA A 220 14.12 39.30 2.38
N LYS A 221 13.20 38.34 2.32
CA LYS A 221 13.54 36.93 2.05
C LYS A 221 14.12 36.74 0.65
N LEU A 222 13.54 37.37 -0.37
CA LEU A 222 14.05 37.28 -1.74
C LEU A 222 15.40 37.99 -1.88
N GLU A 223 15.53 39.19 -1.30
CA GLU A 223 16.80 39.91 -1.25
C GLU A 223 17.88 39.08 -0.55
N GLU A 224 17.56 38.43 0.57
CA GLU A 224 18.47 37.53 1.26
C GLU A 224 18.89 36.33 0.41
N ILE A 225 17.97 35.72 -0.36
CA ILE A 225 18.32 34.63 -1.30
C ILE A 225 19.27 35.15 -2.39
N TRP A 226 19.03 36.35 -2.92
CA TRP A 226 19.85 36.96 -3.97
C TRP A 226 21.27 37.32 -3.49
N GLU A 227 21.40 37.82 -2.26
CA GLU A 227 22.71 38.06 -1.62
C GLU A 227 23.43 36.75 -1.33
N THR A 228 22.71 35.76 -0.80
CA THR A 228 23.30 34.44 -0.49
C THR A 228 23.79 33.73 -1.76
N ALA A 229 23.10 33.92 -2.88
CA ALA A 229 23.50 33.37 -4.17
C ALA A 229 24.85 33.94 -4.67
N ALA A 230 25.31 35.09 -4.18
CA ALA A 230 26.62 35.66 -4.53
C ALA A 230 27.79 34.94 -3.84
N HIS A 231 27.54 34.31 -2.69
CA HIS A 231 28.56 33.65 -1.87
C HIS A 231 28.31 32.15 -1.73
N THR A 232 27.75 31.54 -2.78
CA THR A 232 27.31 30.14 -2.73
C THR A 232 28.48 29.15 -2.74
N ALA A 233 28.30 28.03 -2.05
CA ALA A 233 29.14 26.83 -2.11
C ALA A 233 28.62 25.79 -3.13
N ALA A 234 27.60 26.12 -3.93
CA ALA A 234 27.09 25.25 -4.99
C ALA A 234 28.18 24.94 -6.04
N LEU A 235 28.07 23.79 -6.69
CA LEU A 235 28.91 23.48 -7.84
C LEU A 235 28.62 24.45 -9.00
N PRO A 236 29.65 24.87 -9.77
CA PRO A 236 29.50 25.82 -10.86
C PRO A 236 28.85 25.17 -12.08
N HIS A 237 27.55 24.93 -12.00
CA HIS A 237 26.75 24.39 -13.10
C HIS A 237 26.33 25.51 -14.06
N ALA A 238 26.54 25.28 -15.36
CA ALA A 238 25.95 26.14 -16.39
C ALA A 238 24.40 26.01 -16.33
N PRO A 239 23.65 27.11 -16.55
CA PRO A 239 22.20 27.09 -16.44
C PRO A 239 21.51 25.99 -17.26
N ASP A 240 21.99 25.75 -18.49
CA ASP A 240 21.40 24.81 -19.45
C ASP A 240 22.09 23.44 -19.49
N CYS A 241 22.90 23.09 -18.48
CA CYS A 241 23.53 21.77 -18.45
C CYS A 241 22.53 20.65 -18.13
N LEU A 242 22.82 19.44 -18.64
CA LEU A 242 22.02 18.23 -18.43
C LEU A 242 21.74 17.94 -16.94
N ALA A 243 22.68 18.29 -16.06
CA ALA A 243 22.56 18.09 -14.62
C ALA A 243 21.41 18.93 -14.03
N VAL A 244 21.30 20.20 -14.43
CA VAL A 244 20.22 21.11 -14.00
C VAL A 244 18.88 20.69 -14.59
N GLU A 245 18.86 20.24 -15.84
CA GLU A 245 17.65 19.69 -16.46
C GLU A 245 17.12 18.47 -15.69
N THR A 246 18.01 17.54 -15.35
CA THR A 246 17.68 16.34 -14.55
C THR A 246 17.20 16.71 -13.14
N PHE A 247 17.79 17.74 -12.54
CA PHE A 247 17.33 18.28 -11.26
C PHE A 247 15.89 18.83 -11.35
N ARG A 248 15.58 19.60 -12.40
CA ARG A 248 14.21 20.09 -12.66
C ARG A 248 13.22 18.94 -12.83
N ILE A 249 13.59 17.85 -13.50
CA ILE A 249 12.74 16.64 -13.62
C ILE A 249 12.42 16.07 -12.24
N THR A 250 13.42 15.97 -11.35
CA THR A 250 13.22 15.44 -9.99
C THR A 250 12.29 16.34 -9.16
N LEU A 251 12.43 17.67 -9.31
CA LEU A 251 11.53 18.65 -8.67
C LEU A 251 10.10 18.53 -9.18
N ARG A 252 9.88 18.41 -10.50
CA ARG A 252 8.55 18.18 -11.09
C ARG A 252 7.93 16.89 -10.57
N ARG A 253 8.71 15.82 -10.51
CA ARG A 253 8.24 14.53 -9.98
C ARG A 253 7.76 14.64 -8.52
N TYR A 254 8.47 15.41 -7.71
CA TYR A 254 8.05 15.68 -6.33
C TYR A 254 6.74 16.49 -6.28
N GLN A 255 6.60 17.50 -7.14
CA GLN A 255 5.37 18.30 -7.25
C GLN A 255 4.17 17.44 -7.67
N GLU A 256 4.32 16.59 -8.69
CA GLU A 256 3.29 15.65 -9.14
C GLU A 256 2.82 14.74 -8.00
N LEU A 257 3.75 14.20 -7.22
CA LEU A 257 3.41 13.34 -6.08
C LEU A 257 2.66 14.08 -4.97
N ASN A 258 2.95 15.38 -4.77
CA ASN A 258 2.20 16.21 -3.83
C ASN A 258 0.76 16.44 -4.31
N VAL A 259 0.58 16.78 -5.60
CA VAL A 259 -0.74 16.98 -6.20
C VAL A 259 -1.55 15.68 -6.16
N LEU A 260 -0.95 14.56 -6.56
CA LEU A 260 -1.58 13.25 -6.54
C LEU A 260 -2.02 12.85 -5.11
N ARG A 261 -1.16 13.11 -4.12
CA ARG A 261 -1.50 12.86 -2.72
C ARG A 261 -2.71 13.68 -2.26
N ALA A 262 -2.72 14.98 -2.55
CA ALA A 262 -3.84 15.86 -2.19
C ALA A 262 -5.14 15.45 -2.90
N ALA A 263 -5.06 15.02 -4.17
CA ALA A 263 -6.21 14.51 -4.91
C ALA A 263 -6.79 13.24 -4.28
N ILE A 264 -5.93 12.31 -3.82
CA ILE A 264 -6.38 11.09 -3.11
C ILE A 264 -7.03 11.45 -1.76
N GLU A 265 -6.45 12.39 -1.01
CA GLU A 265 -7.04 12.86 0.26
C GLU A 265 -8.42 13.50 0.03
N ALA A 266 -8.56 14.35 -0.98
CA ALA A 266 -9.83 14.99 -1.34
C ALA A 266 -10.88 13.96 -1.81
N ARG A 267 -10.47 12.94 -2.58
CA ARG A 267 -11.36 11.86 -3.00
C ARG A 267 -11.84 11.02 -1.82
N ALA A 268 -10.96 10.72 -0.87
CA ALA A 268 -11.32 10.01 0.35
C ALA A 268 -12.32 10.79 1.20
N GLU A 269 -12.15 12.10 1.29
CA GLU A 269 -13.07 12.97 2.02
C GLU A 269 -14.44 13.06 1.36
N ALA A 270 -14.50 13.11 0.03
CA ALA A 270 -15.77 13.10 -0.70
C ALA A 270 -16.56 11.79 -0.51
N GLU A 271 -15.89 10.64 -0.44
CA GLU A 271 -16.55 9.33 -0.24
C GLU A 271 -16.99 9.07 1.21
N LEU A 272 -16.32 9.69 2.19
CA LEU A 272 -16.55 9.43 3.61
C LEU A 272 -17.28 10.56 4.32
N HIS A 273 -17.83 11.55 3.59
CA HIS A 273 -18.45 12.72 4.19
C HIS A 273 -19.64 12.38 5.11
N ASP A 274 -20.37 11.30 4.80
CA ASP A 274 -21.54 10.84 5.59
C ASP A 274 -21.17 9.92 6.76
N ASN A 275 -19.91 9.54 6.89
CA ASN A 275 -19.51 8.58 7.90
C ASN A 275 -19.18 9.26 9.24
N ILE A 276 -20.04 9.02 10.23
CA ILE A 276 -19.92 9.56 11.60
C ILE A 276 -18.59 9.17 12.25
N ASP A 277 -18.12 7.92 12.07
CA ASP A 277 -16.84 7.47 12.61
C ASP A 277 -15.66 8.24 12.01
N PHE A 278 -15.74 8.54 10.71
CA PHE A 278 -14.73 9.32 10.00
C PHE A 278 -14.69 10.77 10.49
N ALA A 279 -15.86 11.39 10.69
CA ALA A 279 -15.97 12.73 11.23
C ALA A 279 -15.36 12.84 12.64
N HIS A 280 -15.61 11.86 13.50
CA HIS A 280 -15.00 11.80 14.84
C HIS A 280 -13.49 11.59 14.80
N LEU A 281 -12.99 10.68 13.96
CA LEU A 281 -11.55 10.41 13.87
C LEU A 281 -10.74 11.61 13.34
N LYS A 282 -11.35 12.43 12.47
CA LYS A 282 -10.73 13.66 11.97
C LYS A 282 -10.57 14.76 13.03
N THR A 283 -11.31 14.70 14.14
CA THR A 283 -11.14 15.64 15.26
C THR A 283 -9.86 15.42 16.05
N LEU A 284 -9.20 14.26 15.89
CA LEU A 284 -7.96 13.95 16.58
C LEU A 284 -6.77 14.63 15.88
N PRO A 285 -5.97 15.42 16.61
CA PRO A 285 -4.79 16.04 16.04
C PRO A 285 -3.84 14.96 15.54
N SER A 286 -3.35 15.11 14.31
CA SER A 286 -2.46 14.18 13.58
C SER A 286 -3.12 13.04 12.78
N ILE A 287 -4.45 12.89 12.84
CA ILE A 287 -5.17 11.91 12.01
C ILE A 287 -5.67 12.58 10.73
N GLY A 288 -4.93 12.39 9.63
CA GLY A 288 -5.40 12.79 8.29
C GLY A 288 -6.52 11.87 7.78
N SER A 289 -7.30 12.32 6.80
CA SER A 289 -8.45 11.62 6.22
C SER A 289 -8.17 10.14 5.91
N VAL A 290 -7.01 9.81 5.34
CA VAL A 290 -6.68 8.42 5.00
C VAL A 290 -6.36 7.55 6.22
N ILE A 291 -5.80 8.12 7.29
CA ILE A 291 -5.55 7.41 8.55
C ILE A 291 -6.88 7.19 9.28
N ALA A 292 -7.76 8.19 9.31
CA ALA A 292 -9.11 8.08 9.84
C ALA A 292 -9.90 6.96 9.14
N MET A 293 -9.86 6.92 7.81
CA MET A 293 -10.47 5.84 7.00
C MET A 293 -9.93 4.46 7.38
N THR A 294 -8.61 4.33 7.55
CA THR A 294 -7.98 3.05 7.90
C THR A 294 -8.42 2.56 9.29
N ILE A 295 -8.54 3.48 10.26
CA ILE A 295 -8.96 3.16 11.63
C ILE A 295 -10.45 2.84 11.71
N ALA A 296 -11.31 3.61 11.02
CA ALA A 296 -12.76 3.37 10.96
C ALA A 296 -13.06 1.96 10.44
N ARG A 297 -12.25 1.48 9.49
CA ARG A 297 -12.32 0.12 8.95
C ARG A 297 -11.98 -0.95 9.99
N SER A 298 -10.85 -0.84 10.68
CA SER A 298 -10.38 -1.89 11.61
C SER A 298 -11.37 -2.16 12.76
N ARG A 299 -12.26 -1.21 13.08
CA ARG A 299 -13.34 -1.41 14.06
C ARG A 299 -14.52 -2.23 13.54
N ARG A 300 -14.84 -2.15 12.24
CA ARG A 300 -15.93 -2.96 11.64
C ARG A 300 -15.56 -4.44 11.52
N GLU A 301 -14.28 -4.74 11.30
CA GLU A 301 -13.77 -6.12 11.23
C GLU A 301 -13.80 -6.86 12.58
N GLY A 302 -13.89 -6.16 13.71
CA GLY A 302 -13.91 -6.75 15.06
C GLY A 302 -15.30 -6.98 15.66
N HIS A 303 -16.39 -6.66 14.95
CA HIS A 303 -17.77 -6.74 15.45
C HIS A 303 -18.71 -7.60 14.58
N LEU A 304 -18.17 -8.37 13.62
CA LEU A 304 -18.90 -9.29 12.74
C LEU A 304 -18.28 -10.69 12.76
#